data_AF-A0A7K2VPN2-F1
#
_entry.id   AF-A0A7K2VPN2-F1
#
_cell.length_a   1.000
_cell.length_b   1.000
_cell.length_c   1.000
_cell.angle_alpha   90.00
_cell.angle_beta   90.00
_cell.angle_gamma   90.00
#
_symmetry.space_group_name_H-M   'P 1'
#
loop_
_entity.id
_entity.type
_entity.pdbx_description
1 polymer ?
#
loop_
_entity_poly.entity_id
_entity_poly.type
_entity_poly.pdbx_seq_one_letter_code
_entity_poly.pdbx_strand_id
1 'polypeptide(L)'
;MPDNVTSLFRSTAAHSPSMAALVRESDGTGPVDFCIPCNPYFPTPAMFEEMASRLREIITYYPSSADTITAELCQLLQLPPQCVAMGNGSTELITWIDHLLVRESLAVPVPTFGRWTDQPMETGKRVDMFPLPEAGGFALDLGRYAEFIRARGTRVAVICNPNNPDGGFLPRQSVVQFMDAMADLDLVVIDESFLEFADAEAEPSVVQEAMLRPNVIVLRSLGKNFGLHGIRFGYLVASPGLANKVRSMLPKWNLNSFAEYVVFMLKQHRAEYTQSLLQVRRDRLEMASQLSALPGLTVYPSQGNFLFVRLPVGAEGTVVRDRLLTEHRILVRECGNKIGSSSRFLRLVVRPETDVHRLVAGLEQVLYEPAVPELGYSSGTAAVDRLVGETNGAGARLTASSGSPVIAAALAAGTGMPLPAAPPPQGAGMPVPAAQPGPAPQQVP
;
A
#
# COMPACT_ATOMS: atom_id res chain seq x y z
N MET A 1 -23.55 -11.62 -19.81
CA MET A 1 -22.97 -10.26 -19.82
C MET A 1 -21.56 -10.38 -19.25
N PRO A 2 -20.61 -9.47 -19.54
CA PRO A 2 -19.44 -9.36 -18.68
C PRO A 2 -19.90 -9.04 -17.26
N ASP A 3 -19.24 -9.60 -16.24
CA ASP A 3 -19.54 -9.23 -14.86
C ASP A 3 -19.15 -7.76 -14.65
N ASN A 4 -19.97 -7.01 -13.92
CA ASN A 4 -19.71 -5.58 -13.68
C ASN A 4 -18.30 -5.43 -13.09
N VAL A 5 -17.46 -4.57 -13.69
CA VAL A 5 -16.04 -4.41 -13.35
C VAL A 5 -15.79 -4.10 -11.86
N THR A 6 -16.77 -3.52 -11.17
CA THR A 6 -16.74 -3.27 -9.71
C THR A 6 -16.76 -4.55 -8.87
N SER A 7 -17.19 -5.69 -9.43
CA SER A 7 -17.17 -7.02 -8.78
C SER A 7 -15.76 -7.49 -8.43
N LEU A 8 -14.74 -7.06 -9.19
CA LEU A 8 -13.33 -7.38 -8.94
C LEU A 8 -12.85 -6.91 -7.56
N PHE A 9 -13.43 -5.82 -7.02
CA PHE A 9 -13.15 -5.31 -5.66
C PHE A 9 -13.76 -6.18 -4.55
N ARG A 10 -14.64 -7.13 -4.89
CA ARG A 10 -15.28 -8.06 -3.95
C ARG A 10 -14.66 -9.46 -3.97
N SER A 11 -13.99 -9.83 -5.06
CA SER A 11 -13.39 -11.16 -5.27
C SER A 11 -11.88 -11.23 -4.99
N THR A 12 -11.20 -10.09 -4.86
CA THR A 12 -9.74 -10.04 -4.63
C THR A 12 -9.39 -9.72 -3.18
N ALA A 13 -8.47 -10.51 -2.59
CA ALA A 13 -7.90 -10.23 -1.26
C ALA A 13 -6.88 -9.06 -1.27
N ALA A 14 -6.49 -8.58 -2.46
CA ALA A 14 -5.69 -7.36 -2.62
C ALA A 14 -6.61 -6.13 -2.52
N HIS A 15 -6.16 -5.05 -1.86
CA HIS A 15 -6.99 -3.86 -1.65
C HIS A 15 -7.46 -3.12 -2.92
N SER A 16 -7.00 -3.52 -4.10
CA SER A 16 -7.48 -3.08 -5.41
C SER A 16 -7.17 -4.16 -6.45
N PRO A 17 -8.04 -4.38 -7.46
CA PRO A 17 -7.74 -5.29 -8.55
C PRO A 17 -6.59 -4.75 -9.41
N SER A 18 -5.87 -5.64 -10.08
CA SER A 18 -4.75 -5.23 -10.94
C SER A 18 -5.25 -4.60 -12.24
N MET A 19 -4.49 -3.64 -12.77
CA MET A 19 -4.76 -3.05 -14.09
C MET A 19 -4.88 -4.11 -15.20
N ALA A 20 -4.10 -5.20 -15.12
CA ALA A 20 -4.20 -6.31 -16.05
C ALA A 20 -5.50 -7.13 -15.92
N ALA A 21 -6.19 -7.10 -14.77
CA ALA A 21 -7.54 -7.65 -14.64
C ALA A 21 -8.58 -6.67 -15.21
N LEU A 22 -8.48 -5.39 -14.84
CA LEU A 22 -9.37 -4.32 -15.33
C LEU A 22 -9.35 -4.20 -16.87
N VAL A 23 -8.21 -4.45 -17.52
CA VAL A 23 -8.05 -4.49 -18.99
C VAL A 23 -8.67 -5.73 -19.64
N ARG A 24 -8.82 -6.85 -18.91
CA ARG A 24 -9.46 -8.08 -19.45
C ARG A 24 -10.98 -8.04 -19.36
N GLU A 25 -11.52 -7.38 -18.33
CA GLU A 25 -12.98 -7.16 -18.20
C GLU A 25 -13.46 -5.92 -18.99
N SER A 26 -12.59 -5.26 -19.75
CA SER A 26 -12.91 -4.10 -20.59
C SER A 26 -12.73 -4.41 -22.10
N ASP A 27 -12.95 -3.39 -22.93
CA ASP A 27 -12.67 -3.38 -24.38
C ASP A 27 -11.17 -3.43 -24.76
N GLY A 28 -10.31 -3.94 -23.88
CA GLY A 28 -8.86 -3.96 -24.06
C GLY A 28 -8.15 -2.65 -23.70
N THR A 29 -8.87 -1.58 -23.36
CA THR A 29 -8.26 -0.34 -22.85
C THR A 29 -8.46 -0.20 -21.33
N GLY A 30 -7.39 0.17 -20.63
CA GLY A 30 -7.44 0.34 -19.16
C GLY A 30 -8.11 1.65 -18.74
N PRO A 31 -8.60 1.75 -17.50
CA PRO A 31 -8.95 3.04 -16.90
C PRO A 31 -7.69 3.90 -16.68
N VAL A 32 -7.87 5.19 -16.39
CA VAL A 32 -6.77 6.05 -15.92
C VAL A 32 -6.45 5.69 -14.48
N ASP A 33 -5.21 5.27 -14.23
CA ASP A 33 -4.75 4.78 -12.92
C ASP A 33 -4.29 5.93 -12.01
N PHE A 34 -5.20 6.39 -11.13
CA PHE A 34 -4.92 7.27 -9.98
C PHE A 34 -4.71 6.47 -8.69
N CYS A 35 -4.49 5.15 -8.79
CA CYS A 35 -4.53 4.20 -7.69
C CYS A 35 -3.13 3.72 -7.29
N ILE A 36 -2.26 3.38 -8.27
CA ILE A 36 -0.89 2.88 -8.04
C ILE A 36 0.15 4.02 -8.12
N PRO A 37 0.90 4.35 -7.04
CA PRO A 37 1.78 5.53 -7.04
C PRO A 37 3.07 5.39 -7.87
N CYS A 38 2.98 5.70 -9.17
CA CYS A 38 4.09 5.70 -10.12
C CYS A 38 4.68 7.10 -10.37
N ASN A 39 5.86 7.15 -10.97
CA ASN A 39 6.33 8.30 -11.73
C ASN A 39 5.84 8.13 -13.19
N PRO A 40 4.96 8.99 -13.73
CA PRO A 40 4.47 8.88 -15.10
C PRO A 40 5.47 9.37 -16.17
N TYR A 41 6.62 9.94 -15.76
CA TYR A 41 7.60 10.59 -16.64
C TYR A 41 8.96 9.88 -16.70
N PHE A 42 9.09 8.71 -16.07
CA PHE A 42 10.28 7.87 -16.16
C PHE A 42 9.90 6.39 -16.19
N PRO A 43 10.54 5.56 -17.03
CA PRO A 43 11.46 5.91 -18.12
C PRO A 43 10.78 6.74 -19.23
N THR A 44 11.57 7.36 -20.10
CA THR A 44 11.03 8.01 -21.30
C THR A 44 10.70 6.98 -22.39
N PRO A 45 9.91 7.32 -23.43
CA PRO A 45 9.62 6.40 -24.54
C PRO A 45 10.87 5.78 -25.19
N ALA A 46 11.93 6.58 -25.39
CA ALA A 46 13.20 6.10 -25.96
C ALA A 46 13.90 5.06 -25.06
N MET A 47 13.78 5.17 -23.73
CA MET A 47 14.33 4.16 -22.80
C MET A 47 13.51 2.86 -22.83
N PHE A 48 12.19 2.94 -23.07
CA PHE A 48 11.36 1.76 -23.32
C PHE A 48 11.70 1.10 -24.66
N GLU A 49 12.01 1.89 -25.69
CA GLU A 49 12.48 1.39 -26.99
C GLU A 49 13.85 0.70 -26.88
N GLU A 50 14.81 1.27 -26.11
CA GLU A 50 16.10 0.60 -25.87
C GLU A 50 15.90 -0.72 -25.10
N MET A 51 15.09 -0.71 -24.03
CA MET A 51 14.75 -1.91 -23.26
C MET A 51 14.09 -2.99 -24.13
N ALA A 52 13.20 -2.59 -25.06
CA ALA A 52 12.57 -3.49 -26.01
C ALA A 52 13.58 -4.07 -27.00
N SER A 53 14.54 -3.26 -27.50
CA SER A 53 15.60 -3.73 -28.40
C SER A 53 16.49 -4.79 -27.75
N ARG A 54 16.74 -4.67 -26.44
CA ARG A 54 17.53 -5.61 -25.63
C ARG A 54 16.73 -6.73 -24.98
N LEU A 55 15.42 -6.78 -25.16
CA LEU A 55 14.53 -7.68 -24.41
C LEU A 55 15.01 -9.14 -24.43
N ARG A 56 15.53 -9.61 -25.58
CA ARG A 56 16.07 -10.98 -25.72
C ARG A 56 17.29 -11.22 -24.83
N GLU A 57 18.21 -10.27 -24.69
CA GLU A 57 19.38 -10.37 -23.80
C GLU A 57 18.91 -10.43 -22.35
N ILE A 58 18.05 -9.48 -21.96
CA ILE A 58 17.54 -9.32 -20.59
C ILE A 58 16.82 -10.60 -20.10
N ILE A 59 16.03 -11.28 -20.95
CA ILE A 59 15.27 -12.47 -20.53
C ILE A 59 16.02 -13.80 -20.67
N THR A 60 17.17 -13.86 -21.37
CA THR A 60 17.93 -15.12 -21.54
C THR A 60 19.24 -15.16 -20.76
N TYR A 61 19.77 -14.02 -20.31
CA TYR A 61 20.97 -13.98 -19.47
C TYR A 61 20.61 -14.06 -17.99
N TYR A 62 21.40 -14.83 -17.23
CA TYR A 62 21.43 -14.68 -15.78
C TYR A 62 21.91 -13.26 -15.44
N PRO A 63 21.31 -12.60 -14.44
CA PRO A 63 21.78 -11.30 -13.99
C PRO A 63 23.18 -11.38 -13.37
N SER A 64 23.85 -10.24 -13.27
CA SER A 64 25.06 -10.08 -12.46
C SER A 64 24.81 -10.44 -11.00
N SER A 65 25.89 -10.67 -10.24
CA SER A 65 25.77 -10.91 -8.80
C SER A 65 25.09 -9.73 -8.10
N ALA A 66 24.39 -10.02 -7.00
CA ALA A 66 23.77 -8.98 -6.19
C ALA A 66 24.80 -7.95 -5.69
N ASP A 67 26.05 -8.35 -5.46
CA ASP A 67 27.14 -7.45 -5.08
C ASP A 67 27.50 -6.47 -6.21
N THR A 68 27.56 -6.92 -7.47
CA THR A 68 27.81 -6.07 -8.64
C THR A 68 26.68 -5.05 -8.83
N ILE A 69 25.42 -5.49 -8.79
CA ILE A 69 24.26 -4.61 -8.97
C ILE A 69 24.15 -3.63 -7.79
N THR A 70 24.46 -4.08 -6.56
CA THR A 70 24.50 -3.22 -5.38
C THR A 70 25.63 -2.19 -5.48
N ALA A 71 26.83 -2.57 -5.93
CA ALA A 71 27.95 -1.65 -6.12
C ALA A 71 27.64 -0.56 -7.17
N GLU A 72 26.99 -0.95 -8.28
CA GLU A 72 26.54 -0.03 -9.33
C GLU A 72 25.55 1.02 -8.80
N LEU A 73 24.50 0.58 -8.09
CA LEU A 73 23.54 1.46 -7.43
C LEU A 73 24.22 2.33 -6.36
N CYS A 74 25.14 1.77 -5.58
CA CYS A 74 25.86 2.48 -4.53
C CYS A 74 26.79 3.58 -5.08
N GLN A 75 27.38 3.39 -6.27
CA GLN A 75 28.15 4.43 -6.94
C GLN A 75 27.27 5.63 -7.32
N LEU A 76 26.04 5.38 -7.77
CA LEU A 76 25.05 6.42 -8.11
C LEU A 76 24.51 7.15 -6.87
N LEU A 77 24.29 6.42 -5.77
CA LEU A 77 23.76 6.95 -4.50
C LEU A 77 24.84 7.53 -3.57
N GLN A 78 26.13 7.39 -3.91
CA GLN A 78 27.28 7.74 -3.05
C GLN A 78 27.22 7.04 -1.67
N LEU A 79 26.83 5.76 -1.67
CA LEU A 79 26.76 4.92 -0.47
C LEU A 79 27.87 3.84 -0.46
N PRO A 80 28.35 3.42 0.71
CA PRO A 80 29.22 2.25 0.85
C PRO A 80 28.41 0.92 0.67
N PRO A 81 28.77 0.02 -0.28
CA PRO A 81 27.99 -1.17 -0.60
C PRO A 81 27.70 -2.10 0.59
N GLN A 82 28.63 -2.22 1.54
CA GLN A 82 28.45 -3.06 2.73
C GLN A 82 27.26 -2.65 3.60
N CYS A 83 26.83 -1.38 3.55
CA CYS A 83 25.68 -0.82 4.26
C CYS A 83 24.34 -1.03 3.55
N VAL A 84 24.33 -1.60 2.33
CA VAL A 84 23.14 -1.73 1.50
C VAL A 84 22.74 -3.19 1.31
N ALA A 85 21.43 -3.46 1.32
CA ALA A 85 20.87 -4.74 0.89
C ALA A 85 19.72 -4.49 -0.10
N MET A 86 19.86 -4.98 -1.33
CA MET A 86 18.85 -4.86 -2.39
C MET A 86 17.95 -6.10 -2.43
N GLY A 87 16.65 -5.91 -2.64
CA GLY A 87 15.65 -6.99 -2.76
C GLY A 87 14.56 -6.72 -3.79
N ASN A 88 13.59 -7.62 -3.94
CA ASN A 88 12.51 -7.59 -4.93
C ASN A 88 11.39 -6.55 -4.64
N GLY A 89 11.82 -5.33 -4.31
CA GLY A 89 11.01 -4.24 -3.81
C GLY A 89 10.94 -4.20 -2.30
N SER A 90 10.61 -3.02 -1.77
CA SER A 90 10.62 -2.77 -0.33
C SER A 90 9.76 -3.75 0.49
N THR A 91 8.68 -4.30 -0.08
CA THR A 91 7.83 -5.31 0.59
C THR A 91 8.59 -6.57 1.01
N GLU A 92 9.48 -7.10 0.17
CA GLU A 92 10.28 -8.30 0.53
C GLU A 92 11.22 -7.98 1.71
N LEU A 93 11.78 -6.77 1.71
CA LEU A 93 12.62 -6.30 2.80
C LEU A 93 11.82 -6.08 4.10
N ILE A 94 10.54 -5.68 4.03
CA ILE A 94 9.63 -5.65 5.19
C ILE A 94 9.45 -7.07 5.76
N THR A 95 9.21 -8.07 4.90
CA THR A 95 9.09 -9.48 5.31
C THR A 95 10.35 -9.98 6.02
N TRP A 96 11.55 -9.68 5.51
CA TRP A 96 12.79 -10.06 6.18
C TRP A 96 13.10 -9.24 7.45
N ILE A 97 12.78 -7.94 7.48
CA ILE A 97 12.88 -7.13 8.70
C ILE A 97 11.98 -7.72 9.79
N ASP A 98 10.74 -8.09 9.45
CA ASP A 98 9.83 -8.74 10.39
C ASP A 98 10.38 -10.07 10.90
N HIS A 99 10.74 -11.02 10.03
CA HIS A 99 11.22 -12.34 10.43
C HIS A 99 12.53 -12.33 11.23
N LEU A 100 13.43 -11.38 10.97
CA LEU A 100 14.80 -11.39 11.53
C LEU A 100 15.00 -10.44 12.72
N LEU A 101 14.20 -9.38 12.82
CA LEU A 101 14.44 -8.26 13.74
C LEU A 101 13.24 -7.94 14.64
N VAL A 102 12.01 -8.20 14.20
CA VAL A 102 10.81 -8.01 15.04
C VAL A 102 10.52 -9.30 15.81
N ARG A 103 10.69 -9.27 17.14
CA ARG A 103 10.47 -10.42 18.02
C ARG A 103 9.01 -10.56 18.45
N GLU A 104 8.57 -9.67 19.36
CA GLU A 104 7.25 -9.74 19.99
C GLU A 104 6.28 -8.68 19.46
N SER A 105 6.81 -7.49 19.15
CA SER A 105 5.99 -6.31 18.87
C SER A 105 6.71 -5.25 18.05
N LEU A 106 5.93 -4.49 17.27
CA LEU A 106 6.35 -3.23 16.67
C LEU A 106 5.29 -2.15 16.87
N ALA A 107 5.73 -0.90 16.97
CA ALA A 107 4.88 0.28 17.00
C ALA A 107 4.85 0.92 15.61
N VAL A 108 3.68 1.43 15.21
CA VAL A 108 3.51 2.09 13.90
C VAL A 108 2.38 3.13 13.94
N PRO A 109 2.52 4.31 13.31
CA PRO A 109 1.43 5.25 13.13
C PRO A 109 0.32 4.70 12.21
N VAL A 110 -0.93 5.05 12.46
CA VAL A 110 -2.07 4.72 11.57
C VAL A 110 -2.91 5.97 11.27
N PRO A 111 -3.31 6.23 10.01
CA PRO A 111 -3.18 5.35 8.85
C PRO A 111 -1.76 5.35 8.24
N THR A 112 -1.35 4.20 7.70
CA THR A 112 -0.04 4.04 7.02
C THR A 112 -0.11 3.01 5.89
N PHE A 113 1.05 2.57 5.38
CA PHE A 113 1.16 1.49 4.41
C PHE A 113 0.92 0.13 5.08
N GLY A 114 -0.15 -0.57 4.67
CA GLY A 114 -0.65 -1.78 5.32
C GLY A 114 0.40 -2.86 5.59
N ARG A 115 1.45 -3.02 4.77
CA ARG A 115 2.48 -4.03 5.05
C ARG A 115 3.24 -3.83 6.37
N TRP A 116 3.20 -2.66 7.00
CA TRP A 116 3.70 -2.45 8.36
C TRP A 116 2.72 -2.88 9.47
N THR A 117 1.43 -3.08 9.18
CA THR A 117 0.45 -3.72 10.08
C THR A 117 0.24 -5.20 9.76
N ASP A 118 0.15 -5.53 8.48
CA ASP A 118 -0.30 -6.84 8.00
C ASP A 118 0.78 -7.90 8.23
N GLN A 119 2.04 -7.62 7.85
CA GLN A 119 3.16 -8.55 7.97
C GLN A 119 3.42 -9.06 9.41
N PRO A 120 3.48 -8.21 10.46
CA PRO A 120 3.63 -8.69 11.83
C PRO A 120 2.38 -9.39 12.36
N MET A 121 1.17 -9.03 11.90
CA MET A 121 -0.06 -9.75 12.27
C MET A 121 -0.11 -11.15 11.62
N GLU A 122 0.30 -11.26 10.35
CA GLU A 122 0.48 -12.52 9.61
C GLU A 122 1.48 -13.46 10.31
N THR A 123 2.48 -12.92 11.03
CA THR A 123 3.47 -13.68 11.81
C THR A 123 3.19 -13.75 13.33
N GLY A 124 1.99 -13.35 13.76
CA GLY A 124 1.50 -13.55 15.14
C GLY A 124 2.01 -12.56 16.19
N LYS A 125 2.55 -11.41 15.77
CA LYS A 125 3.16 -10.39 16.64
C LYS A 125 2.19 -9.27 16.98
N ARG A 126 2.46 -8.57 18.08
CA ARG A 126 1.64 -7.43 18.55
C ARG A 126 1.98 -6.16 17.76
N VAL A 127 0.97 -5.56 17.13
CA VAL A 127 1.11 -4.25 16.50
C VAL A 127 0.55 -3.17 17.41
N ASP A 128 1.43 -2.33 17.94
CA ASP A 128 1.07 -1.20 18.79
C ASP A 128 0.79 0.03 17.91
N MET A 129 -0.46 0.20 17.52
CA MET A 129 -0.89 1.22 16.55
C MET A 129 -1.08 2.60 17.23
N PHE A 130 -0.38 3.63 16.73
CA PHE A 130 -0.49 5.01 17.20
C PHE A 130 -1.42 5.82 16.27
N PRO A 131 -2.62 6.25 16.71
CA PRO A 131 -3.58 6.91 15.84
C PRO A 131 -3.20 8.36 15.53
N LEU A 132 -3.05 8.67 14.23
CA LEU A 132 -2.86 10.02 13.70
C LEU A 132 -4.23 10.71 13.58
N PRO A 133 -4.46 11.86 14.25
CA PRO A 133 -5.78 12.49 14.27
C PRO A 133 -6.07 13.30 12.99
N GLU A 134 -7.24 13.09 12.37
CA GLU A 134 -7.72 13.90 11.23
C GLU A 134 -7.70 15.40 11.55
N ALA A 135 -8.14 15.77 12.77
CA ALA A 135 -8.15 17.16 13.25
C ALA A 135 -6.74 17.80 13.37
N GLY A 136 -5.68 16.98 13.40
CA GLY A 136 -4.28 17.43 13.33
C GLY A 136 -3.67 17.28 11.93
N GLY A 137 -4.48 17.12 10.89
CA GLY A 137 -4.00 16.89 9.52
C GLY A 137 -3.28 15.56 9.32
N PHE A 138 -3.50 14.58 10.21
CA PHE A 138 -2.72 13.33 10.33
C PHE A 138 -1.23 13.53 10.67
N ALA A 139 -0.82 14.70 11.17
CA ALA A 139 0.57 14.95 11.53
C ALA A 139 1.08 14.02 12.67
N LEU A 140 2.28 13.46 12.50
CA LEU A 140 2.93 12.60 13.50
C LEU A 140 3.71 13.44 14.53
N ASP A 141 3.16 13.54 15.73
CA ASP A 141 3.88 14.03 16.91
C ASP A 141 4.88 12.97 17.39
N LEU A 142 6.16 13.18 17.08
CA LEU A 142 7.26 12.27 17.44
C LEU A 142 7.50 12.17 18.95
N GLY A 143 7.17 13.21 19.73
CA GLY A 143 7.29 13.18 21.19
C GLY A 143 6.23 12.28 21.82
N ARG A 144 4.96 12.47 21.41
CA ARG A 144 3.84 11.64 21.88
C ARG A 144 3.92 10.21 21.36
N TYR A 145 4.49 10.00 20.16
CA TYR A 145 4.78 8.67 19.65
C TYR A 145 5.89 7.98 20.44
N ALA A 146 6.95 8.70 20.81
CA ALA A 146 7.98 8.21 21.73
C ALA A 146 7.39 7.80 23.08
N GLU A 147 6.58 8.65 23.72
CA GLU A 147 5.86 8.34 24.97
C GLU A 147 5.00 7.07 24.84
N PHE A 148 4.25 6.94 23.75
CA PHE A 148 3.43 5.76 23.46
C PHE A 148 4.27 4.48 23.35
N ILE A 149 5.39 4.51 22.61
CA ILE A 149 6.32 3.36 22.49
C ILE A 149 6.80 2.91 23.87
N ARG A 150 7.20 3.86 24.73
CA ARG A 150 7.63 3.55 26.12
C ARG A 150 6.49 2.97 26.96
N ALA A 151 5.31 3.58 26.92
CA ALA A 151 4.13 3.14 27.67
C ALA A 151 3.61 1.76 27.26
N ARG A 152 3.83 1.36 26.00
CA ARG A 152 3.50 0.02 25.47
C ARG A 152 4.61 -1.02 25.68
N GLY A 153 5.79 -0.60 26.12
CA GLY A 153 6.98 -1.47 26.23
C GLY A 153 7.48 -2.00 24.88
N THR A 154 7.13 -1.33 23.78
CA THR A 154 7.38 -1.82 22.43
C THR A 154 8.85 -1.63 22.05
N ARG A 155 9.45 -2.63 21.38
CA ARG A 155 10.89 -2.69 21.14
C ARG A 155 11.33 -2.38 19.70
N VAL A 156 10.37 -2.29 18.78
CA VAL A 156 10.59 -1.85 17.40
C VAL A 156 9.68 -0.66 17.09
N ALA A 157 10.20 0.39 16.44
CA ALA A 157 9.40 1.54 16.00
C ALA A 157 9.51 1.74 14.48
N VAL A 158 8.39 2.01 13.82
CA VAL A 158 8.32 2.31 12.38
C VAL A 158 7.86 3.76 12.16
N ILE A 159 8.45 4.43 11.17
CA ILE A 159 8.01 5.72 10.62
C ILE A 159 8.05 5.62 9.09
N CYS A 160 6.98 5.98 8.39
CA CYS A 160 7.04 6.25 6.95
C CYS A 160 7.23 7.76 6.74
N ASN A 161 8.20 8.18 5.92
CA ASN A 161 8.46 9.59 5.64
C ASN A 161 8.86 9.79 4.17
N PRO A 162 8.02 10.36 3.29
CA PRO A 162 6.62 10.76 3.53
C PRO A 162 5.71 9.56 3.85
N ASN A 163 4.69 9.77 4.69
CA ASN A 163 3.72 8.71 5.02
C ASN A 163 2.72 8.47 3.88
N ASN A 164 2.03 7.32 3.91
CA ASN A 164 1.06 6.87 2.90
C ASN A 164 -0.14 6.30 3.66
N PRO A 165 -1.32 6.96 3.67
CA PRO A 165 -1.91 7.56 2.48
C PRO A 165 -1.86 9.09 2.43
N ASP A 166 -1.62 9.75 3.55
CA ASP A 166 -1.73 11.19 3.79
C ASP A 166 -0.69 12.02 3.01
N GLY A 167 0.54 11.52 2.90
CA GLY A 167 1.65 12.23 2.26
C GLY A 167 2.44 13.14 3.21
N GLY A 168 2.10 13.13 4.51
CA GLY A 168 2.72 13.95 5.54
C GLY A 168 4.21 13.67 5.69
N PHE A 169 4.94 14.71 6.09
CA PHE A 169 6.39 14.76 6.07
C PHE A 169 6.97 15.26 7.40
N LEU A 170 8.12 14.71 7.76
CA LEU A 170 8.89 15.08 8.94
C LEU A 170 10.27 15.62 8.50
N PRO A 171 10.66 16.82 8.93
CA PRO A 171 12.00 17.36 8.67
C PRO A 171 13.09 16.41 9.15
N ARG A 172 14.18 16.30 8.38
CA ARG A 172 15.31 15.39 8.67
C ARG A 172 15.79 15.49 10.11
N GLN A 173 15.94 16.72 10.62
CA GLN A 173 16.43 16.96 11.99
C GLN A 173 15.52 16.33 13.05
N SER A 174 14.20 16.39 12.87
CA SER A 174 13.22 15.80 13.80
C SER A 174 13.28 14.28 13.79
N VAL A 175 13.48 13.66 12.61
CA VAL A 175 13.68 12.21 12.48
C VAL A 175 14.99 11.78 13.16
N VAL A 176 16.07 12.56 13.03
CA VAL A 176 17.35 12.31 13.74
C VAL A 176 17.17 12.38 15.26
N GLN A 177 16.53 13.43 15.77
CA GLN A 177 16.23 13.56 17.20
C GLN A 177 15.40 12.39 17.75
N PHE A 178 14.44 11.87 16.97
CA PHE A 178 13.68 10.67 17.34
C PHE A 178 14.56 9.41 17.36
N MET A 179 15.42 9.20 16.36
CA MET A 179 16.34 8.05 16.34
C MET A 179 17.30 8.08 17.53
N ASP A 180 17.80 9.26 17.92
CA ASP A 180 18.71 9.41 19.06
C ASP A 180 17.97 9.19 20.40
N ALA A 181 16.73 9.68 20.53
CA ALA A 181 15.87 9.41 21.69
C ALA A 181 15.43 7.92 21.79
N MET A 182 15.50 7.18 20.69
CA MET A 182 15.16 5.74 20.57
C MET A 182 16.39 4.85 20.39
N ALA A 183 17.59 5.34 20.70
CA ALA A 183 18.85 4.62 20.50
C ALA A 183 18.97 3.30 21.30
N ASP A 184 18.15 3.10 22.34
CA ASP A 184 18.09 1.83 23.09
C ASP A 184 17.13 0.79 22.49
N LEU A 185 16.26 1.14 21.53
CA LEU A 185 15.30 0.20 20.94
C LEU A 185 16.01 -0.90 20.15
N ASP A 186 15.40 -2.09 20.05
CA ASP A 186 15.94 -3.22 19.28
C ASP A 186 16.03 -2.86 17.78
N LEU A 187 15.09 -2.05 17.27
CA LEU A 187 15.10 -1.52 15.90
C LEU A 187 14.25 -0.23 15.75
N VAL A 188 14.74 0.73 14.96
CA VAL A 188 13.97 1.83 14.38
C VAL A 188 14.00 1.71 12.85
N VAL A 189 12.85 1.75 12.19
CA VAL A 189 12.74 1.71 10.73
C VAL A 189 12.15 2.99 10.18
N ILE A 190 12.84 3.60 9.21
CA ILE A 190 12.37 4.77 8.47
C ILE A 190 12.11 4.35 7.01
N ASP A 191 10.85 4.24 6.61
CA ASP A 191 10.44 3.92 5.25
C ASP A 191 10.37 5.21 4.41
N GLU A 192 11.50 5.52 3.77
CA GLU A 192 11.70 6.66 2.87
C GLU A 192 11.19 6.39 1.44
N SER A 193 10.27 5.43 1.30
CA SER A 193 9.62 4.91 0.09
C SER A 193 9.12 5.89 -0.97
N PHE A 194 9.02 7.18 -0.66
CA PHE A 194 8.50 8.25 -1.53
C PHE A 194 9.34 9.53 -1.48
N LEU A 195 10.49 9.52 -0.79
CA LEU A 195 11.25 10.71 -0.45
C LEU A 195 11.87 11.42 -1.67
N GLU A 196 12.05 10.73 -2.79
CA GLU A 196 12.52 11.34 -4.04
C GLU A 196 11.48 12.34 -4.64
N PHE A 197 10.23 12.26 -4.22
CA PHE A 197 9.19 13.24 -4.55
C PHE A 197 9.12 14.42 -3.56
N ALA A 198 9.90 14.42 -2.47
CA ALA A 198 9.91 15.50 -1.50
C ALA A 198 10.72 16.72 -1.98
N ASP A 199 10.21 17.92 -1.72
CA ASP A 199 10.79 19.23 -2.05
C ASP A 199 10.84 20.21 -0.85
N ALA A 200 10.35 19.80 0.34
CA ALA A 200 10.37 20.60 1.56
C ALA A 200 11.79 20.84 2.15
N GLU A 201 12.74 19.96 1.88
CA GLU A 201 14.16 20.12 2.23
C GLU A 201 15.04 19.70 1.04
N ALA A 202 16.25 20.26 0.93
CA ALA A 202 17.20 19.90 -0.13
C ALA A 202 17.81 18.50 0.06
N GLU A 203 18.10 18.14 1.32
CA GLU A 203 18.60 16.82 1.71
C GLU A 203 17.72 16.26 2.84
N PRO A 204 16.51 15.74 2.55
CA PRO A 204 15.55 15.30 3.56
C PRO A 204 15.88 13.92 4.19
N SER A 205 16.95 13.26 3.76
CA SER A 205 17.18 11.83 4.04
C SER A 205 18.08 11.55 5.23
N VAL A 206 17.72 10.49 5.97
CA VAL A 206 18.50 9.93 7.08
C VAL A 206 19.31 8.67 6.70
N VAL A 207 19.52 8.33 5.42
CA VAL A 207 20.37 7.17 5.02
C VAL A 207 21.78 7.24 5.62
N GLN A 208 22.40 8.42 5.67
CA GLN A 208 23.72 8.62 6.28
C GLN A 208 23.71 8.34 7.78
N GLU A 209 22.62 8.71 8.46
CA GLU A 209 22.43 8.56 9.90
C GLU A 209 22.18 7.09 10.29
N ALA A 210 21.52 6.33 9.41
CA ALA A 210 21.26 4.91 9.58
C ALA A 210 22.52 4.04 9.47
N MET A 211 23.52 4.45 8.68
CA MET A 211 24.80 3.75 8.59
C MET A 211 25.65 3.86 9.86
N LEU A 212 25.43 4.91 10.65
CA LEU A 212 26.15 5.19 11.90
C LEU A 212 25.49 4.52 13.13
N ARG A 213 24.22 4.11 13.03
CA ARG A 213 23.45 3.59 14.18
C ARG A 213 23.26 2.06 14.10
N PRO A 214 23.48 1.31 15.18
CA PRO A 214 23.46 -0.17 15.16
C PRO A 214 22.05 -0.75 15.08
N ASN A 215 21.02 0.06 15.33
CA ASN A 215 19.61 -0.32 15.42
C ASN A 215 18.70 0.45 14.44
N VAL A 216 19.25 1.11 13.40
CA VAL A 216 18.44 1.86 12.42
C VAL A 216 18.48 1.19 11.05
N ILE A 217 17.32 1.06 10.42
CA ILE A 217 17.17 0.73 9.00
C ILE A 217 16.41 1.84 8.28
N VAL A 218 16.93 2.30 7.15
CA VAL A 218 16.19 3.10 6.17
C VAL A 218 15.78 2.23 5.00
N LEU A 219 14.53 2.31 4.57
CA LEU A 219 13.96 1.51 3.48
C LEU A 219 13.60 2.40 2.28
N ARG A 220 13.93 1.95 1.06
CA ARG A 220 13.76 2.66 -0.21
C ARG A 220 13.16 1.78 -1.30
N SER A 221 12.38 2.38 -2.20
CA SER A 221 11.45 1.65 -3.07
C SER A 221 11.49 2.16 -4.51
N LEU A 222 12.41 1.60 -5.31
CA LEU A 222 12.75 2.09 -6.65
C LEU A 222 11.65 1.87 -7.70
N GLY A 223 10.77 0.89 -7.50
CA GLY A 223 9.63 0.68 -8.39
C GLY A 223 8.62 1.85 -8.45
N LYS A 224 8.69 2.83 -7.54
CA LYS A 224 7.78 3.99 -7.48
C LYS A 224 8.35 5.21 -8.19
N ASN A 225 9.52 5.67 -7.74
CA ASN A 225 10.22 6.84 -8.29
C ASN A 225 10.68 6.62 -9.74
N PHE A 226 10.94 5.38 -10.16
CA PHE A 226 11.25 5.04 -11.56
C PHE A 226 10.02 4.55 -12.35
N GLY A 227 8.79 4.60 -11.80
CA GLY A 227 7.55 4.14 -12.47
C GLY A 227 7.41 2.61 -12.70
N LEU A 228 8.50 1.86 -12.57
CA LEU A 228 8.63 0.47 -12.99
C LEU A 228 8.20 -0.56 -11.93
N HIS A 229 6.96 -0.45 -11.43
CA HIS A 229 6.43 -1.33 -10.37
C HIS A 229 6.56 -2.83 -10.66
N GLY A 230 6.45 -3.23 -11.94
CA GLY A 230 6.50 -4.62 -12.39
C GLY A 230 7.88 -5.27 -12.29
N ILE A 231 8.96 -4.50 -12.29
CA ILE A 231 10.35 -5.01 -12.25
C ILE A 231 10.76 -5.50 -10.85
N ARG A 232 10.00 -5.16 -9.81
CA ARG A 232 10.20 -5.62 -8.42
C ARG A 232 11.62 -5.34 -7.88
N PHE A 233 11.89 -4.09 -7.47
CA PHE A 233 13.21 -3.73 -6.96
C PHE A 233 13.17 -2.57 -5.95
N GLY A 234 14.10 -2.60 -4.99
CA GLY A 234 14.22 -1.69 -3.86
C GLY A 234 15.41 -2.09 -2.98
N TYR A 235 15.70 -1.28 -1.96
CA TYR A 235 16.87 -1.51 -1.10
C TYR A 235 16.63 -0.98 0.31
N LEU A 236 17.44 -1.44 1.25
CA LEU A 236 17.59 -0.82 2.56
C LEU A 236 19.02 -0.32 2.77
N VAL A 237 19.18 0.66 3.65
CA VAL A 237 20.46 1.20 4.12
C VAL A 237 20.50 1.10 5.64
N ALA A 238 21.58 0.56 6.18
CA ALA A 238 21.79 0.40 7.62
C ALA A 238 23.30 0.32 7.93
N SER A 239 23.68 0.28 9.20
CA SER A 239 25.06 -0.07 9.58
C SER A 239 25.50 -1.42 8.97
N PRO A 240 26.79 -1.63 8.62
CA PRO A 240 27.23 -2.79 7.83
C PRO A 240 26.80 -4.14 8.39
N GLY A 241 26.81 -4.30 9.72
CA GLY A 241 26.38 -5.53 10.38
C GLY A 241 24.87 -5.78 10.29
N LEU A 242 24.05 -4.74 10.36
CA LEU A 242 22.59 -4.85 10.26
C LEU A 242 22.14 -5.06 8.81
N ALA A 243 22.75 -4.36 7.86
CA ALA A 243 22.56 -4.61 6.43
C ALA A 243 22.97 -6.05 6.06
N ASN A 244 24.07 -6.56 6.62
CA ASN A 244 24.51 -7.93 6.36
C ASN A 244 23.54 -8.99 6.90
N LYS A 245 22.91 -8.79 8.08
CA LYS A 245 21.91 -9.73 8.64
C LYS A 245 20.75 -9.97 7.68
N VAL A 246 20.26 -8.92 7.01
CA VAL A 246 19.18 -9.06 6.00
C VAL A 246 19.75 -9.64 4.70
N ARG A 247 20.86 -9.09 4.20
CA ARG A 247 21.51 -9.52 2.95
C ARG A 247 21.86 -11.01 2.94
N SER A 248 22.28 -11.59 4.06
CA SER A 248 22.61 -13.02 4.16
C SER A 248 21.40 -13.97 4.10
N MET A 249 20.18 -13.45 4.22
CA MET A 249 18.93 -14.22 4.17
C MET A 249 18.21 -14.12 2.82
N LEU A 250 18.62 -13.18 1.95
CA LEU A 250 18.06 -13.02 0.62
C LEU A 250 18.46 -14.22 -0.28
N PRO A 251 17.58 -14.66 -1.20
CA PRO A 251 17.90 -15.71 -2.16
C PRO A 251 19.15 -15.44 -3.00
N LYS A 252 19.83 -16.51 -3.45
CA LYS A 252 20.78 -16.39 -4.56
C LYS A 252 20.01 -16.05 -5.84
N TRP A 253 20.53 -15.14 -6.65
CA TRP A 253 19.86 -14.59 -7.84
C TRP A 253 18.50 -13.94 -7.53
N ASN A 254 18.37 -13.28 -6.36
CA ASN A 254 17.14 -12.61 -5.98
C ASN A 254 16.79 -11.44 -6.92
N LEU A 255 17.77 -10.59 -7.25
CA LEU A 255 17.59 -9.51 -8.21
C LEU A 255 17.48 -10.08 -9.62
N ASN A 256 16.55 -9.55 -10.40
CA ASN A 256 16.28 -9.96 -11.77
C ASN A 256 16.97 -9.05 -12.81
N SER A 257 17.17 -9.56 -14.02
CA SER A 257 17.90 -8.88 -15.10
C SER A 257 17.28 -7.56 -15.56
N PHE A 258 15.96 -7.35 -15.38
CA PHE A 258 15.33 -6.05 -15.64
C PHE A 258 15.72 -5.01 -14.57
N ALA A 259 15.82 -5.42 -13.30
CA ALA A 259 16.27 -4.54 -12.22
C ALA A 259 17.74 -4.14 -12.39
N GLU A 260 18.58 -5.08 -12.82
CA GLU A 260 19.96 -4.80 -13.24
C GLU A 260 20.00 -3.78 -14.38
N TYR A 261 19.35 -4.08 -15.51
CA TYR A 261 19.38 -3.22 -16.68
C TYR A 261 19.00 -1.77 -16.36
N VAL A 262 17.93 -1.57 -15.57
CA VAL A 262 17.50 -0.25 -15.10
C VAL A 262 18.56 0.43 -14.23
N VAL A 263 19.18 -0.28 -13.28
CA VAL A 263 20.23 0.29 -12.39
C VAL A 263 21.45 0.77 -13.18
N PHE A 264 21.91 0.01 -14.17
CA PHE A 264 23.03 0.41 -15.04
C PHE A 264 22.65 1.58 -15.98
N MET A 265 21.42 1.60 -16.48
CA MET A 265 20.91 2.64 -17.40
C MET A 265 20.84 4.04 -16.74
N LEU A 266 20.64 4.11 -15.41
CA LEU A 266 20.62 5.39 -14.65
C LEU A 266 21.88 6.25 -14.80
N LYS A 267 23.05 5.64 -15.05
CA LYS A 267 24.30 6.41 -15.27
C LYS A 267 24.20 7.33 -16.48
N GLN A 268 23.42 6.95 -17.48
CA GLN A 268 23.27 7.69 -18.73
C GLN A 268 22.11 8.71 -18.63
N HIS A 269 21.03 8.36 -17.92
CA HIS A 269 19.79 9.15 -17.88
C HIS A 269 19.49 9.86 -16.55
N ARG A 270 20.54 10.21 -15.78
CA ARG A 270 20.39 10.92 -14.50
C ARG A 270 19.70 12.28 -14.65
N ALA A 271 19.84 12.95 -15.79
CA ALA A 271 19.22 14.24 -16.06
C ALA A 271 17.70 14.10 -16.24
N GLU A 272 17.29 13.16 -17.09
CA GLU A 272 15.89 12.83 -17.38
C GLU A 272 15.18 12.30 -16.14
N TYR A 273 15.85 11.45 -15.34
CA TYR A 273 15.32 11.03 -14.04
C TYR A 273 15.11 12.23 -13.10
N THR A 274 16.10 13.12 -12.98
CA THR A 274 15.97 14.33 -12.14
C THR A 274 14.82 15.22 -12.63
N GLN A 275 14.71 15.44 -13.94
CA GLN A 275 13.64 16.24 -14.55
C GLN A 275 12.25 15.62 -14.33
N SER A 276 12.13 14.28 -14.40
CA SER A 276 10.88 13.57 -14.13
C SER A 276 10.35 13.83 -12.72
N LEU A 277 11.24 13.84 -11.71
CA LEU A 277 10.88 14.15 -10.32
C LEU A 277 10.45 15.62 -10.16
N LEU A 278 11.16 16.56 -10.79
CA LEU A 278 10.78 17.98 -10.80
C LEU A 278 9.40 18.19 -11.43
N GLN A 279 9.08 17.44 -12.48
CA GLN A 279 7.76 17.50 -13.12
C GLN A 279 6.66 16.95 -12.20
N VAL A 280 6.84 15.76 -11.58
CA VAL A 280 5.88 15.22 -10.60
C VAL A 280 5.65 16.18 -9.42
N ARG A 281 6.70 16.86 -8.93
CA ARG A 281 6.60 17.86 -7.84
C ARG A 281 5.73 19.06 -8.23
N ARG A 282 5.94 19.62 -9.43
CA ARG A 282 5.10 20.70 -9.99
C ARG A 282 3.66 20.25 -10.16
N ASP A 283 3.46 19.10 -10.79
CA ASP A 283 2.14 18.60 -11.17
C ASP A 283 1.32 18.17 -9.95
N ARG A 284 1.98 17.80 -8.83
CA ARG A 284 1.36 17.65 -7.50
C ARG A 284 0.73 18.94 -6.99
N LEU A 285 1.43 20.07 -7.11
CA LEU A 285 0.94 21.37 -6.64
C LEU A 285 -0.25 21.84 -7.49
N GLU A 286 -0.17 21.66 -8.80
CA GLU A 286 -1.26 21.96 -9.72
C GLU A 286 -2.49 21.08 -9.44
N MET A 287 -2.31 19.77 -9.35
CA MET A 287 -3.38 18.82 -9.00
C MET A 287 -4.01 19.13 -7.62
N ALA A 288 -3.21 19.56 -6.64
CA ALA A 288 -3.72 19.98 -5.33
C ALA A 288 -4.54 21.27 -5.42
N SER A 289 -4.12 22.23 -6.24
CA SER A 289 -4.87 23.46 -6.53
C SER A 289 -6.24 23.15 -7.14
N GLN A 290 -6.26 22.37 -8.24
CA GLN A 290 -7.49 22.02 -8.95
C GLN A 290 -8.47 21.21 -8.07
N LEU A 291 -7.98 20.22 -7.32
CA LEU A 291 -8.84 19.44 -6.39
C LEU A 291 -9.34 20.26 -5.19
N SER A 292 -8.62 21.31 -4.79
CA SER A 292 -9.05 22.20 -3.69
C SER A 292 -10.11 23.21 -4.11
N ALA A 293 -10.34 23.40 -5.42
CA ALA A 293 -11.44 24.22 -5.93
C ALA A 293 -12.82 23.53 -5.82
N LEU A 294 -12.84 22.20 -5.65
CA LEU A 294 -14.08 21.41 -5.64
C LEU A 294 -14.85 21.56 -4.30
N PRO A 295 -16.13 21.99 -4.30
CA PRO A 295 -16.89 22.27 -3.09
C PRO A 295 -16.92 21.13 -2.06
N GLY A 296 -16.39 21.38 -0.86
CA GLY A 296 -16.43 20.44 0.26
C GLY A 296 -15.38 19.32 0.22
N LEU A 297 -14.51 19.27 -0.80
CA LEU A 297 -13.29 18.47 -0.72
C LEU A 297 -12.35 19.04 0.35
N THR A 298 -11.43 18.22 0.83
CA THR A 298 -10.30 18.67 1.65
C THR A 298 -9.07 17.88 1.23
N VAL A 299 -8.16 18.56 0.53
CA VAL A 299 -6.87 18.02 0.08
C VAL A 299 -5.83 18.23 1.18
N TYR A 300 -5.11 17.18 1.56
CA TYR A 300 -4.06 17.26 2.58
C TYR A 300 -2.69 17.53 1.91
N PRO A 301 -1.83 18.38 2.49
CA PRO A 301 -0.48 18.62 1.98
C PRO A 301 0.35 17.33 1.91
N SER A 302 1.10 17.15 0.83
CA SER A 302 1.84 15.92 0.57
C SER A 302 3.26 16.18 0.04
N GLN A 303 4.18 15.32 0.44
CA GLN A 303 5.54 15.22 -0.09
C GLN A 303 5.77 13.93 -0.91
N GLY A 304 4.75 13.06 -1.03
CA GLY A 304 4.77 11.90 -1.94
C GLY A 304 4.29 12.25 -3.36
N ASN A 305 4.19 11.25 -4.24
CA ASN A 305 3.57 11.35 -5.57
C ASN A 305 2.06 11.06 -5.56
N PHE A 306 1.36 11.50 -4.52
CA PHE A 306 -0.08 11.32 -4.34
C PHE A 306 -0.61 12.37 -3.38
N LEU A 307 -1.90 12.63 -3.46
CA LEU A 307 -2.65 13.49 -2.55
C LEU A 307 -3.67 12.65 -1.78
N PHE A 308 -3.82 12.92 -0.50
CA PHE A 308 -4.93 12.38 0.30
C PHE A 308 -6.06 13.40 0.29
N VAL A 309 -7.29 12.91 0.12
CA VAL A 309 -8.47 13.75 -0.09
C VAL A 309 -9.60 13.21 0.75
N ARG A 310 -10.16 14.05 1.63
CA ARG A 310 -11.46 13.78 2.24
C ARG A 310 -12.56 14.34 1.32
N LEU A 311 -13.55 13.51 1.06
CA LEU A 311 -14.75 13.81 0.29
C LEU A 311 -15.75 14.70 1.09
N PRO A 312 -16.77 15.28 0.42
CA PRO A 312 -17.84 16.03 1.08
C PRO A 312 -18.66 15.17 2.05
N VAL A 313 -19.43 15.82 2.93
CA VAL A 313 -20.35 15.12 3.84
C VAL A 313 -21.43 14.40 3.04
N GLY A 314 -21.61 13.10 3.29
CA GLY A 314 -22.54 12.23 2.57
C GLY A 314 -21.96 11.50 1.35
N ALA A 315 -20.73 11.81 0.93
CA ALA A 315 -20.05 11.13 -0.17
C ALA A 315 -19.19 9.95 0.34
N GLU A 316 -19.54 8.74 -0.06
CA GLU A 316 -18.83 7.51 0.30
C GLU A 316 -17.80 7.11 -0.77
N GLY A 317 -16.54 6.92 -0.38
CA GLY A 317 -15.42 6.72 -1.31
C GLY A 317 -15.49 5.44 -2.13
N THR A 318 -16.22 4.42 -1.68
CA THR A 318 -16.52 3.21 -2.47
C THR A 318 -17.47 3.53 -3.63
N VAL A 319 -18.52 4.31 -3.37
CA VAL A 319 -19.49 4.76 -4.40
C VAL A 319 -18.80 5.71 -5.38
N VAL A 320 -18.01 6.68 -4.88
CA VAL A 320 -17.26 7.61 -5.74
C VAL A 320 -16.25 6.86 -6.61
N ARG A 321 -15.52 5.88 -6.06
CA ARG A 321 -14.62 5.00 -6.83
C ARG A 321 -15.35 4.24 -7.92
N ASP A 322 -16.47 3.60 -7.57
CA ASP A 322 -17.19 2.72 -8.49
C ASP A 322 -17.82 3.54 -9.63
N ARG A 323 -18.45 4.68 -9.33
CA ARG A 323 -18.95 5.65 -10.33
C ARG A 323 -17.82 6.19 -11.23
N LEU A 324 -16.70 6.65 -10.67
CA LEU A 324 -15.54 7.11 -11.45
C LEU A 324 -15.02 6.03 -12.42
N LEU A 325 -15.04 4.76 -12.01
CA LEU A 325 -14.60 3.64 -12.85
C LEU A 325 -15.61 3.31 -13.96
N THR A 326 -16.91 3.31 -13.67
CA THR A 326 -17.95 2.94 -14.65
C THR A 326 -18.33 4.08 -15.60
N GLU A 327 -18.44 5.32 -15.10
CA GLU A 327 -18.92 6.48 -15.86
C GLU A 327 -17.79 7.21 -16.59
N HIS A 328 -16.58 7.27 -16.01
CA HIS A 328 -15.46 8.07 -16.54
C HIS A 328 -14.19 7.26 -16.90
N ARG A 329 -14.17 5.96 -16.57
CA ARG A 329 -13.01 5.06 -16.70
C ARG A 329 -11.79 5.57 -15.94
N ILE A 330 -11.98 5.95 -14.68
CA ILE A 330 -10.94 6.46 -13.78
C ILE A 330 -10.87 5.58 -12.52
N LEU A 331 -9.69 5.04 -12.23
CA LEU A 331 -9.45 4.17 -11.08
C LEU A 331 -8.79 4.95 -9.94
N VAL A 332 -9.50 5.14 -8.83
CA VAL A 332 -8.99 5.84 -7.63
C VAL A 332 -8.80 4.90 -6.44
N ARG A 333 -7.84 5.19 -5.55
CA ARG A 333 -7.66 4.40 -4.32
C ARG A 333 -8.53 4.93 -3.19
N GLU A 334 -9.73 4.39 -3.07
CA GLU A 334 -10.52 4.42 -1.83
C GLU A 334 -9.67 4.00 -0.62
N CYS A 335 -9.89 4.58 0.56
CA CYS A 335 -9.02 4.39 1.74
C CYS A 335 -9.76 4.09 3.05
N GLY A 336 -11.06 3.82 3.05
CA GLY A 336 -11.81 3.42 4.24
C GLY A 336 -11.46 2.03 4.76
N ASN A 337 -10.94 1.14 3.91
CA ASN A 337 -10.37 -0.13 4.36
C ASN A 337 -8.94 -0.03 4.93
N LYS A 338 -8.38 1.18 5.13
CA LYS A 338 -7.16 1.38 5.93
C LYS A 338 -7.51 1.59 7.40
N ILE A 339 -6.80 0.90 8.29
CA ILE A 339 -6.83 1.16 9.74
C ILE A 339 -6.42 2.64 9.98
N GLY A 340 -7.17 3.35 10.82
CA GLY A 340 -6.97 4.79 11.09
C GLY A 340 -7.57 5.75 10.05
N SER A 341 -8.33 5.25 9.08
CA SER A 341 -9.01 6.04 8.04
C SER A 341 -10.53 5.84 8.10
N SER A 342 -11.29 6.52 7.22
CA SER A 342 -12.73 6.29 7.03
C SER A 342 -13.10 6.24 5.55
N SER A 343 -14.32 5.76 5.25
CA SER A 343 -14.84 5.59 3.88
C SER A 343 -14.88 6.88 3.06
N ARG A 344 -14.92 8.06 3.70
CA ARG A 344 -14.87 9.37 3.03
C ARG A 344 -13.48 9.76 2.49
N PHE A 345 -12.47 8.88 2.55
CA PHE A 345 -11.11 9.20 2.10
C PHE A 345 -10.73 8.48 0.79
N LEU A 346 -10.14 9.24 -0.12
CA LEU A 346 -9.44 8.76 -1.30
C LEU A 346 -7.94 9.12 -1.21
N ARG A 347 -7.09 8.31 -1.81
CA ARG A 347 -5.73 8.68 -2.19
C ARG A 347 -5.63 8.71 -3.72
N LEU A 348 -5.22 9.84 -4.27
CA LEU A 348 -5.19 10.13 -5.70
C LEU A 348 -3.73 10.34 -6.12
N VAL A 349 -3.22 9.48 -6.99
CA VAL A 349 -1.83 9.53 -7.48
C VAL A 349 -1.62 10.74 -8.40
N VAL A 350 -0.45 11.37 -8.34
CA VAL A 350 -0.11 12.50 -9.22
C VAL A 350 0.05 11.99 -10.65
N ARG A 351 -0.67 12.63 -11.58
CA ARG A 351 -0.76 12.25 -13.00
C ARG A 351 -0.55 13.48 -13.88
N PRO A 352 -0.30 13.32 -15.20
CA PRO A 352 -0.25 14.45 -16.12
C PRO A 352 -1.54 15.27 -16.12
N GLU A 353 -1.41 16.57 -16.41
CA GLU A 353 -2.51 17.54 -16.48
C GLU A 353 -3.74 17.04 -17.27
N THR A 354 -3.54 16.34 -18.40
CA THR A 354 -4.62 15.76 -19.21
C THR A 354 -5.42 14.66 -18.50
N ASP A 355 -4.78 13.90 -17.60
CA ASP A 355 -5.46 12.92 -16.74
C ASP A 355 -6.15 13.63 -15.57
N VAL A 356 -5.51 14.67 -15.00
CA VAL A 356 -6.04 15.43 -13.86
C VAL A 356 -7.31 16.19 -14.24
N HIS A 357 -7.35 16.87 -15.39
CA HIS A 357 -8.57 17.51 -15.88
C HIS A 357 -9.74 16.52 -16.05
N ARG A 358 -9.45 15.27 -16.48
CA ARG A 358 -10.47 14.20 -16.54
C ARG A 358 -10.94 13.75 -15.16
N LEU A 359 -10.04 13.64 -14.19
CA LEU A 359 -10.38 13.33 -12.81
C LEU A 359 -11.24 14.42 -12.16
N VAL A 360 -10.89 15.70 -12.37
CA VAL A 360 -11.62 16.85 -11.80
C VAL A 360 -13.05 16.88 -12.36
N ALA A 361 -13.21 16.85 -13.69
CA ALA A 361 -14.54 16.83 -14.31
C ALA A 361 -15.37 15.58 -13.94
N GLY A 362 -14.72 14.42 -13.81
CA GLY A 362 -15.38 13.20 -13.31
C GLY A 362 -15.79 13.30 -11.85
N LEU A 363 -14.98 13.92 -10.98
CA LEU A 363 -15.35 14.19 -9.59
C LEU A 363 -16.53 15.17 -9.49
N GLU A 364 -16.58 16.20 -10.34
CA GLU A 364 -17.70 17.14 -10.37
C GLU A 364 -19.04 16.43 -10.66
N GLN A 365 -19.08 15.61 -11.71
CA GLN A 365 -20.28 14.85 -12.10
C GLN A 365 -20.63 13.74 -11.09
N VAL A 366 -19.63 13.12 -10.45
CA VAL A 366 -19.85 12.06 -9.45
C VAL A 366 -20.28 12.60 -8.08
N LEU A 367 -19.91 13.84 -7.72
CA LEU A 367 -20.19 14.43 -6.40
C LEU A 367 -21.35 15.43 -6.38
N TYR A 368 -21.60 16.17 -7.45
CA TYR A 368 -22.54 17.30 -7.46
C TYR A 368 -23.73 17.13 -8.40
N GLU A 369 -23.61 16.28 -9.44
CA GLU A 369 -24.74 15.92 -10.30
C GLU A 369 -25.50 14.70 -9.74
N PRO A 370 -26.85 14.70 -9.78
CA PRO A 370 -27.63 13.56 -9.37
C PRO A 370 -27.38 12.38 -10.32
N ALA A 371 -27.04 11.22 -9.76
CA ALA A 371 -26.78 10.02 -10.54
C ALA A 371 -27.94 9.69 -11.49
N VAL A 372 -27.62 9.48 -12.78
CA VAL A 372 -28.61 9.07 -13.79
C VAL A 372 -29.23 7.75 -13.34
N PRO A 373 -30.57 7.63 -13.20
CA PRO A 373 -31.18 6.42 -12.69
C PRO A 373 -30.96 5.22 -13.62
N GLU A 374 -30.08 4.30 -13.24
CA GLU A 374 -30.04 2.97 -13.84
C GLU A 374 -31.40 2.28 -13.65
N LEU A 375 -31.88 1.59 -14.69
CA LEU A 375 -33.18 0.93 -14.72
C LEU A 375 -33.21 -0.38 -13.92
N GLY A 376 -33.01 -0.23 -12.61
CA GLY A 376 -33.35 -1.20 -11.57
C GLY A 376 -32.29 -2.26 -11.27
N TYR A 377 -31.82 -2.27 -10.02
CA TYR A 377 -32.03 -3.41 -9.11
C TYR A 377 -31.81 -2.97 -7.66
N SER A 378 -32.86 -3.06 -6.82
CA SER A 378 -32.77 -2.66 -5.42
C SER A 378 -32.06 -3.74 -4.59
N SER A 379 -30.87 -3.44 -4.09
CA SER A 379 -30.22 -4.23 -3.04
C SER A 379 -30.71 -3.77 -1.67
N GLY A 380 -31.32 -4.70 -0.91
CA GLY A 380 -32.21 -4.42 0.22
C GLY A 380 -31.56 -3.92 1.52
N THR A 381 -30.49 -3.12 1.46
CA THR A 381 -29.76 -2.63 2.65
C THR A 381 -30.21 -1.23 3.09
N ALA A 382 -30.68 -0.39 2.17
CA ALA A 382 -31.06 1.03 2.39
C ALA A 382 -32.38 1.25 3.17
N ALA A 383 -32.79 0.26 3.97
CA ALA A 383 -34.02 0.24 4.76
C ALA A 383 -33.77 0.30 6.28
N VAL A 384 -32.55 0.02 6.76
CA VAL A 384 -32.27 -0.11 8.21
C VAL A 384 -32.04 1.24 8.89
N ASP A 385 -31.21 2.11 8.31
CA ASP A 385 -30.87 3.42 8.91
C ASP A 385 -32.06 4.39 8.99
N ARG A 386 -33.12 4.14 8.20
CA ARG A 386 -34.33 4.98 8.18
C ARG A 386 -35.23 4.80 9.39
N LEU A 387 -34.98 3.79 10.24
CA LEU A 387 -35.81 3.49 11.41
C LEU A 387 -35.25 4.00 12.75
N VAL A 388 -34.09 4.68 12.73
CA VAL A 388 -33.41 5.19 13.94
C VAL A 388 -33.58 6.72 14.11
N GLY A 389 -34.15 7.41 13.11
CA GLY A 389 -34.36 8.86 13.14
C GLY A 389 -35.62 9.35 13.88
N GLU A 390 -36.62 8.49 14.09
CA GLU A 390 -37.99 8.90 14.47
C GLU A 390 -38.38 8.63 15.94
N THR A 391 -37.44 8.69 16.89
CA THR A 391 -37.74 8.58 18.34
C THR A 391 -37.03 9.61 19.23
N ASN A 392 -37.28 10.91 18.99
CA ASN A 392 -36.96 11.98 19.95
C ASN A 392 -37.94 13.17 19.85
N GLY A 393 -38.96 13.22 20.70
CA GLY A 393 -39.86 14.38 20.78
C GLY A 393 -41.11 14.20 21.66
N ALA A 394 -41.15 14.91 22.80
CA ALA A 394 -42.31 15.24 23.64
C ALA A 394 -43.35 14.14 24.00
N GLY A 395 -43.47 13.80 25.28
CA GLY A 395 -44.55 12.95 25.81
C GLY A 395 -45.62 13.71 26.60
N ALA A 396 -46.89 13.29 26.49
CA ALA A 396 -47.99 13.79 27.33
C ALA A 396 -49.07 12.71 27.64
N ARG A 397 -49.12 12.34 28.93
CA ARG A 397 -50.20 11.68 29.71
C ARG A 397 -51.45 11.07 29.01
N LEU A 398 -51.60 9.75 29.22
CA LEU A 398 -52.79 9.05 29.77
C LEU A 398 -54.21 9.38 29.26
N THR A 399 -54.83 8.39 28.61
CA THR A 399 -56.16 7.83 28.98
C THR A 399 -56.19 6.33 28.63
N ALA A 400 -57.06 5.54 29.26
CA ALA A 400 -57.15 4.08 29.05
C ALA A 400 -58.56 3.65 28.62
N SER A 401 -58.64 2.71 27.67
CA SER A 401 -59.89 1.98 27.35
C SER A 401 -59.62 0.61 26.73
N SER A 402 -60.19 -0.41 27.37
CA SER A 402 -60.38 -1.82 26.98
C SER A 402 -60.65 -2.14 25.49
N GLY A 403 -60.21 -3.32 25.02
CA GLY A 403 -60.88 -4.01 23.91
C GLY A 403 -60.08 -5.12 23.18
N SER A 404 -60.27 -6.39 23.55
CA SER A 404 -60.01 -7.57 22.71
C SER A 404 -61.34 -8.27 22.40
N PRO A 405 -61.52 -8.90 21.23
CA PRO A 405 -61.23 -10.34 21.05
C PRO A 405 -60.35 -10.62 19.82
N VAL A 406 -59.43 -11.60 19.81
CA VAL A 406 -59.60 -13.07 19.74
C VAL A 406 -60.26 -13.58 18.43
N ILE A 407 -59.41 -14.10 17.53
CA ILE A 407 -59.66 -15.26 16.65
C ILE A 407 -58.40 -16.15 16.72
N ALA A 408 -58.52 -17.48 16.59
CA ALA A 408 -57.42 -18.44 16.79
C ALA A 408 -57.50 -19.67 15.87
N ALA A 409 -56.38 -20.43 15.76
CA ALA A 409 -56.18 -21.70 15.03
C ALA A 409 -56.28 -21.63 13.49
N ALA A 410 -55.63 -22.47 12.67
CA ALA A 410 -54.46 -23.39 12.76
C ALA A 410 -53.96 -23.60 11.28
N LEU A 411 -52.90 -24.33 10.87
CA LEU A 411 -51.99 -25.37 11.39
C LEU A 411 -50.52 -24.94 11.05
N ALA A 412 -49.45 -25.31 11.76
CA ALA A 412 -48.86 -26.64 12.04
C ALA A 412 -48.31 -27.41 10.81
N ALA A 413 -47.09 -27.06 10.40
CA ALA A 413 -46.16 -27.91 9.64
C ALA A 413 -44.71 -27.51 10.00
N GLY A 414 -43.83 -28.47 10.30
CA GLY A 414 -42.46 -28.20 10.74
C GLY A 414 -41.44 -29.00 9.95
N THR A 415 -40.32 -28.35 9.58
CA THR A 415 -39.13 -28.98 9.00
C THR A 415 -37.90 -28.48 9.75
N GLY A 416 -36.99 -29.39 10.10
CA GLY A 416 -35.91 -29.13 11.06
C GLY A 416 -34.64 -28.53 10.45
N MET A 417 -33.85 -27.86 11.29
CA MET A 417 -32.49 -27.42 11.00
C MET A 417 -31.53 -28.62 10.88
N PRO A 418 -30.61 -28.65 9.91
CA PRO A 418 -29.52 -29.62 9.89
C PRO A 418 -28.42 -29.24 10.90
N LEU A 419 -27.97 -30.21 11.70
CA LEU A 419 -26.76 -30.10 12.52
C LEU A 419 -25.50 -30.46 11.71
N PRO A 420 -24.30 -29.96 12.08
CA PRO A 420 -23.06 -30.28 11.37
C PRO A 420 -22.65 -31.74 11.53
N ALA A 421 -22.03 -32.30 10.49
CA ALA A 421 -21.59 -33.69 10.45
C ALA A 421 -20.28 -33.92 11.24
N ALA A 422 -20.15 -35.13 11.81
CA ALA A 422 -18.96 -35.58 12.53
C ALA A 422 -17.82 -36.03 11.57
N PRO A 423 -16.54 -36.02 12.00
CA PRO A 423 -15.42 -36.45 11.18
C PRO A 423 -15.38 -37.99 11.00
N PRO A 424 -14.82 -38.49 9.88
CA PRO A 424 -14.66 -39.92 9.62
C PRO A 424 -13.55 -40.57 10.46
N PRO A 425 -13.57 -41.90 10.64
CA PRO A 425 -12.63 -42.62 11.51
C PRO A 425 -11.23 -42.79 10.89
N GLN A 426 -10.24 -42.99 11.76
CA GLN A 426 -8.88 -43.38 11.36
C GLN A 426 -8.86 -44.82 10.83
N GLY A 427 -8.20 -45.04 9.68
CA GLY A 427 -8.11 -46.34 9.00
C GLY A 427 -6.65 -46.73 8.68
N ALA A 428 -6.39 -48.03 8.69
CA ALA A 428 -5.09 -48.71 8.60
C ALA A 428 -4.07 -48.16 7.56
N GLY A 429 -2.79 -48.31 7.88
CA GLY A 429 -1.68 -47.80 7.06
C GLY A 429 -1.42 -48.54 5.75
N MET A 430 -0.85 -47.82 4.78
CA MET A 430 -0.39 -48.33 3.49
C MET A 430 1.06 -48.86 3.57
N PRO A 431 1.45 -49.86 2.75
CA PRO A 431 2.76 -50.48 2.82
C PRO A 431 3.90 -49.61 2.26
N VAL A 432 5.09 -49.77 2.82
CA VAL A 432 6.32 -49.06 2.41
C VAL A 432 6.87 -49.66 1.09
N PRO A 433 7.20 -48.85 0.07
CA PRO A 433 7.90 -49.33 -1.12
C PRO A 433 9.31 -49.84 -0.78
N ALA A 434 9.66 -51.04 -1.26
CA ALA A 434 11.01 -51.58 -1.08
C ALA A 434 12.04 -50.80 -1.93
N ALA A 435 13.19 -50.47 -1.33
CA ALA A 435 14.28 -49.79 -2.03
C ALA A 435 14.93 -50.70 -3.08
N GLN A 436 15.15 -50.18 -4.29
CA GLN A 436 15.96 -50.85 -5.31
C GLN A 436 17.46 -50.72 -4.95
N PRO A 437 18.28 -51.77 -5.16
CA PRO A 437 19.72 -51.68 -4.98
C PRO A 437 20.34 -50.79 -6.07
N GLY A 438 21.20 -49.86 -5.66
CA GLY A 438 21.96 -49.00 -6.58
C GLY A 438 23.05 -49.77 -7.36
N PRO A 439 23.50 -49.24 -8.51
CA PRO A 439 24.53 -49.89 -9.32
C PRO A 439 25.89 -49.93 -8.61
N ALA A 440 26.61 -51.04 -8.79
CA ALA A 440 27.98 -51.19 -8.27
C ALA A 440 28.99 -50.31 -9.04
N PRO A 441 30.05 -49.80 -8.38
CA PRO A 441 31.06 -48.96 -9.03
C PRO A 441 31.87 -49.76 -10.07
N GLN A 442 31.98 -49.21 -11.28
CA GLN A 442 32.89 -49.72 -12.29
C GLN A 442 34.34 -49.38 -11.91
N GLN A 443 35.21 -50.38 -11.95
CA GLN A 443 36.65 -50.16 -11.99
C GLN A 443 37.04 -49.76 -13.42
N VAL A 444 37.87 -48.73 -13.55
CA VAL A 444 38.47 -48.29 -14.83
C VAL A 444 39.89 -48.88 -14.89
N PRO A 445 40.32 -49.47 -16.03
CA PRO A 445 41.67 -50.00 -16.20
C PRO A 445 42.74 -48.91 -16.40
#